data_AF-A0AAI8C4R1-F1
#
_entry.id   AF-A0AAI8C4R1-F1
#
_cell.length_a   1.000
_cell.length_b   1.000
_cell.length_c   1.000
_cell.angle_alpha   90.00
_cell.angle_beta   90.00
_cell.angle_gamma   90.00
#
_symmetry.space_group_name_H-M   'P 1'
#
loop_
_entity.id
_entity.type
_entity.pdbx_description
1 polymer ?
#
loop_
_entity_poly.entity_id
_entity_poly.type
_entity_poly.pdbx_seq_one_letter_code
_entity_poly.pdbx_strand_id
1 'polypeptide(L)'
;MIAKAKTCIGGAALFNYVINPNKGYELARNNLSGETPKDMYQTMQILQNQNTRCKNNTISVVISPTIEDSRKMTDQDLENLVKDFLVGLKLNPKDAQYIAYLHTEKEHKHIHILINRIDENGKALKDNYIGFQAQSIAHEIALKYNWTSIRQENLNRKELLKTNQKQTAEIIKKAHYFVLKERPKNLDQYINMMLAHQIEVKPTVNKQGNIQGYRFIHLPTNTNLKASEVDRNLKLNELFENKIPKPNNDLFHTVLYKDQDKQICFENWNTNTVSLFSFLNAYGNYYEDYMPDITKKKKRKQTQTLNL
;
A
#
# COMPACT_ATOMS: atom_id res chain seq x y z
N MET A 1 7.57 -9.80 0.00
CA MET A 1 7.78 -9.46 -1.42
C MET A 1 6.80 -8.41 -1.90
N ILE A 2 7.33 -7.39 -2.58
CA ILE A 2 6.62 -6.34 -3.32
C ILE A 2 7.32 -6.16 -4.66
N ALA A 3 6.60 -5.79 -5.71
CA ALA A 3 7.20 -5.28 -6.93
C ALA A 3 6.59 -3.93 -7.35
N LYS A 4 7.40 -3.14 -8.06
CA LYS A 4 6.99 -1.92 -8.75
C LYS A 4 7.49 -2.00 -10.18
N ALA A 5 6.65 -1.63 -11.14
CA ALA A 5 7.03 -1.54 -12.54
C ALA A 5 6.55 -0.23 -13.16
N LYS A 6 7.36 0.33 -14.05
CA LYS A 6 7.03 1.53 -14.82
C LYS A 6 7.60 1.43 -16.24
N THR A 7 6.84 1.88 -17.23
CA THR A 7 7.36 2.15 -18.57
C THR A 7 8.04 3.51 -18.63
N CYS A 8 9.19 3.55 -19.28
CA CYS A 8 9.98 4.77 -19.48
C CYS A 8 10.68 4.72 -20.83
N ILE A 9 11.23 5.86 -21.26
CA ILE A 9 12.00 5.96 -22.50
C ILE A 9 13.24 5.06 -22.45
N GLY A 10 13.82 4.89 -21.25
CA GLY A 10 15.13 4.27 -21.06
C GLY A 10 16.22 5.34 -20.99
N GLY A 11 17.46 4.94 -21.29
CA GLY A 11 18.59 5.86 -21.36
C GLY A 11 19.80 5.42 -20.54
N ALA A 12 20.97 5.90 -20.93
CA ALA A 12 22.24 5.57 -20.28
C ALA A 12 22.22 5.89 -18.76
N ALA A 13 21.55 6.96 -18.34
CA ALA A 13 21.43 7.30 -16.91
C ALA A 13 20.68 6.21 -16.11
N LEU A 14 19.59 5.65 -16.65
CA LEU A 14 18.86 4.56 -16.01
C LEU A 14 19.71 3.29 -15.96
N PHE A 15 20.37 2.95 -17.06
CA PHE A 15 21.25 1.79 -17.13
C PHE A 15 22.43 1.92 -16.16
N ASN A 16 23.11 3.07 -16.09
CA ASN A 16 24.19 3.34 -15.13
C ASN A 16 23.71 3.29 -13.67
N TYR A 17 22.46 3.70 -13.40
CA TYR A 17 21.90 3.62 -12.06
C TYR A 17 21.67 2.17 -11.63
N VAL A 18 21.14 1.34 -12.53
CA VAL A 18 20.80 -0.07 -12.30
C VAL A 18 22.06 -0.94 -12.30
N ILE A 19 22.91 -0.80 -13.31
CA ILE A 19 24.13 -1.58 -13.52
C ILE A 19 25.26 -0.82 -12.84
N ASN A 20 25.39 -1.01 -11.54
CA ASN A 20 26.38 -0.33 -10.72
C ASN A 20 27.10 -1.36 -9.83
N PRO A 21 28.40 -1.66 -10.11
CA PRO A 21 29.19 -2.63 -9.34
C PRO A 21 29.31 -2.28 -7.85
N ASN A 22 29.23 -0.99 -7.48
CA ASN A 22 29.26 -0.58 -6.07
C ASN A 22 27.95 -0.89 -5.32
N LYS A 23 26.88 -1.23 -6.05
CA LYS A 23 25.57 -1.57 -5.47
C LYS A 23 25.28 -3.07 -5.44
N GLY A 24 25.95 -3.85 -6.28
CA GLY A 24 25.76 -5.29 -6.35
C GLY A 24 26.24 -5.84 -7.70
N TYR A 25 25.57 -6.84 -8.24
CA TYR A 25 26.06 -7.61 -9.39
C TYR A 25 24.96 -7.99 -10.39
N GLU A 26 25.38 -8.32 -11.62
CA GLU A 26 24.51 -8.85 -12.66
C GLU A 26 24.01 -10.24 -12.24
N LEU A 27 22.70 -10.41 -12.16
CA LEU A 27 22.06 -11.66 -11.77
C LEU A 27 21.69 -12.49 -13.01
N ALA A 28 21.15 -11.84 -14.03
CA ALA A 28 20.78 -12.50 -15.28
C ALA A 28 20.70 -11.48 -16.42
N ARG A 29 21.03 -11.93 -17.63
CA ARG A 29 20.91 -11.13 -18.85
C ARG A 29 20.51 -12.03 -20.01
N ASN A 30 19.67 -11.54 -20.90
CA ASN A 30 19.28 -12.25 -22.11
C ASN A 30 19.18 -11.30 -23.30
N ASN A 31 19.66 -11.74 -24.46
CA ASN A 31 19.63 -11.02 -25.74
C ASN A 31 20.16 -9.57 -25.70
N LEU A 32 21.13 -9.29 -24.81
CA LEU A 32 21.85 -8.01 -24.72
C LEU A 32 23.36 -8.25 -24.86
N SER A 33 24.03 -7.36 -25.58
CA SER A 33 25.47 -7.43 -25.84
C SER A 33 26.19 -6.24 -25.20
N GLY A 34 27.51 -6.39 -25.05
CA GLY A 34 28.40 -5.37 -24.49
C GLY A 34 28.69 -5.54 -22.99
N GLU A 35 29.64 -4.73 -22.52
CA GLU A 35 30.16 -4.78 -21.15
C GLU A 35 29.72 -3.58 -20.32
N THR A 36 29.47 -2.44 -20.98
CA THR A 36 29.06 -1.22 -20.29
C THR A 36 27.53 -1.06 -20.27
N PRO A 37 26.99 -0.31 -19.28
CA PRO A 37 25.56 0.01 -19.25
C PRO A 37 25.09 0.73 -20.53
N LYS A 38 25.99 1.51 -21.15
CA LYS A 38 25.73 2.19 -22.42
C LYS A 38 25.59 1.20 -23.57
N ASP A 39 26.46 0.20 -23.67
CA ASP A 39 26.41 -0.81 -24.75
C ASP A 39 25.11 -1.63 -24.68
N MET A 40 24.71 -2.01 -23.46
CA MET A 40 23.47 -2.75 -23.25
C MET A 40 22.23 -1.93 -23.63
N TYR A 41 22.23 -0.63 -23.28
CA TYR A 41 21.17 0.27 -23.73
C TYR A 41 21.16 0.41 -25.26
N GLN A 42 22.32 0.61 -25.89
CA GLN A 42 22.43 0.69 -27.35
C GLN A 42 21.96 -0.61 -28.04
N THR A 43 22.21 -1.76 -27.44
CA THR A 43 21.70 -3.04 -27.93
C THR A 43 20.17 -3.07 -27.90
N MET A 44 19.53 -2.59 -26.82
CA MET A 44 18.05 -2.45 -26.80
C MET A 44 17.57 -1.50 -27.89
N GLN A 45 18.29 -0.39 -28.14
CA GLN A 45 17.88 0.62 -29.12
C GLN A 45 17.72 0.05 -30.54
N ILE A 46 18.45 -1.00 -30.89
CA ILE A 46 18.31 -1.68 -32.21
C ILE A 46 16.86 -2.10 -32.45
N LEU A 47 16.22 -2.77 -31.47
CA LEU A 47 14.81 -3.15 -31.58
C LEU A 47 13.89 -1.95 -31.38
N GLN A 48 14.22 -1.05 -30.44
CA GLN A 48 13.37 0.11 -30.15
C GLN A 48 13.17 1.03 -31.36
N ASN A 49 14.19 1.17 -32.20
CA ASN A 49 14.15 1.98 -33.42
C ASN A 49 13.21 1.40 -34.49
N GLN A 50 12.81 0.12 -34.38
CA GLN A 50 11.80 -0.47 -35.26
C GLN A 50 10.38 0.05 -34.95
N ASN A 51 10.15 0.70 -33.80
CA ASN A 51 8.86 1.24 -33.39
C ASN A 51 8.92 2.73 -33.04
N THR A 52 8.73 3.60 -34.04
CA THR A 52 8.78 5.06 -33.86
C THR A 52 7.60 5.64 -33.05
N ARG A 53 6.50 4.87 -32.93
CA ARG A 53 5.27 5.27 -32.23
C ARG A 53 5.39 5.09 -30.72
N CYS A 54 6.09 4.06 -30.26
CA CYS A 54 6.30 3.81 -28.85
C CYS A 54 7.40 4.74 -28.33
N LYS A 55 7.07 5.59 -27.35
CA LYS A 55 8.04 6.49 -26.69
C LYS A 55 8.66 5.87 -25.45
N ASN A 56 7.85 5.14 -24.68
CA ASN A 56 8.30 4.45 -23.48
C ASN A 56 8.66 3.00 -23.82
N ASN A 57 9.90 2.80 -24.26
CA ASN A 57 10.40 1.56 -24.85
C ASN A 57 11.06 0.60 -23.84
N THR A 58 11.23 1.02 -22.59
CA THR A 58 11.83 0.19 -21.54
C THR A 58 10.85 0.03 -20.40
N ILE A 59 10.69 -1.20 -19.90
CA ILE A 59 10.02 -1.47 -18.63
C ILE A 59 11.11 -1.56 -17.56
N SER A 60 11.02 -0.71 -16.55
CA SER A 60 11.86 -0.76 -15.35
C SER A 60 11.06 -1.38 -14.22
N VAL A 61 11.60 -2.44 -13.63
CA VAL A 61 11.00 -3.18 -12.53
C VAL A 61 11.95 -3.15 -11.33
N VAL A 62 11.37 -3.05 -10.14
CA VAL A 62 12.05 -3.35 -8.89
C VAL A 62 11.26 -4.43 -8.17
N ILE A 63 11.91 -5.55 -7.84
CA ILE A 63 11.34 -6.61 -7.02
C ILE A 63 12.11 -6.65 -5.70
N SER A 64 11.38 -6.56 -4.59
CA SER A 64 11.96 -6.56 -3.25
C SER A 64 11.33 -7.67 -2.42
N PRO A 65 12.04 -8.80 -2.22
CA PRO A 65 11.72 -9.75 -1.16
C PRO A 65 11.79 -9.08 0.22
N THR A 66 11.20 -9.70 1.25
CA THR A 66 11.39 -9.21 2.63
C THR A 66 12.83 -9.45 3.08
N ILE A 67 13.30 -8.77 4.13
CA ILE A 67 14.64 -9.03 4.71
C ILE A 67 14.80 -10.53 4.98
N GLU A 68 13.83 -11.12 5.68
CA GLU A 68 13.90 -12.51 6.11
C GLU A 68 14.02 -13.48 4.92
N ASP A 69 13.09 -13.42 3.96
CA ASP A 69 13.16 -14.22 2.73
C ASP A 69 14.47 -13.99 1.96
N SER A 70 14.89 -12.73 1.79
CA SER A 70 16.08 -12.36 1.00
C SER A 70 17.39 -12.91 1.56
N ARG A 71 17.47 -13.15 2.87
CA ARG A 71 18.63 -13.77 3.52
C ARG A 71 18.73 -15.27 3.25
N LYS A 72 17.59 -15.92 2.95
CA LYS A 72 17.49 -17.36 2.71
C LYS A 72 17.56 -17.71 1.21
N MET A 73 17.33 -16.74 0.33
CA MET A 73 17.35 -16.93 -1.13
C MET A 73 18.77 -17.09 -1.67
N THR A 74 18.95 -18.12 -2.49
CA THR A 74 20.15 -18.32 -3.32
C THR A 74 20.05 -17.51 -4.62
N ASP A 75 21.16 -17.35 -5.34
CA ASP A 75 21.13 -16.72 -6.68
C ASP A 75 20.21 -17.48 -7.65
N GLN A 76 20.15 -18.81 -7.53
CA GLN A 76 19.23 -19.63 -8.33
C GLN A 76 17.76 -19.30 -8.05
N ASP A 77 17.40 -19.05 -6.78
CA ASP A 77 16.05 -18.63 -6.40
C ASP A 77 15.71 -17.26 -6.97
N LEU A 78 16.67 -16.32 -6.90
CA LEU A 78 16.52 -14.97 -7.43
C LEU A 78 16.39 -14.96 -8.96
N GLU A 79 17.16 -15.79 -9.65
CA GLU A 79 17.01 -16.00 -11.09
C GLU A 79 15.64 -16.59 -11.45
N ASN A 80 15.17 -17.58 -10.70
CA ASN A 80 13.86 -18.19 -10.91
C ASN A 80 12.74 -17.17 -10.68
N LEU A 81 12.88 -16.31 -9.67
CA LEU A 81 12.00 -15.17 -9.43
C LEU A 81 11.97 -14.21 -10.64
N VAL A 82 13.12 -13.89 -11.23
CA VAL A 82 13.19 -13.05 -12.45
C VAL A 82 12.47 -13.74 -13.61
N LYS A 83 12.75 -15.02 -13.87
CA LYS A 83 12.16 -15.80 -14.96
C LYS A 83 10.64 -15.88 -14.82
N ASP A 84 10.14 -16.24 -13.64
CA ASP A 84 8.71 -16.29 -13.34
C ASP A 84 8.03 -14.91 -13.46
N PHE A 85 8.73 -13.84 -13.06
CA PHE A 85 8.21 -12.49 -13.19
C PHE A 85 8.04 -12.08 -14.66
N LEU A 86 9.00 -12.42 -15.52
CA LEU A 86 8.90 -12.22 -16.97
C LEU A 86 7.73 -13.03 -17.56
N VAL A 87 7.57 -14.29 -17.17
CA VAL A 87 6.43 -15.13 -17.58
C VAL A 87 5.10 -14.50 -17.16
N GLY A 88 5.02 -13.95 -15.94
CA GLY A 88 3.84 -13.21 -15.47
C GLY A 88 3.52 -11.97 -16.31
N LEU A 89 4.55 -11.29 -16.82
CA LEU A 89 4.41 -10.18 -17.79
C LEU A 89 4.06 -10.65 -19.21
N LYS A 90 3.88 -11.95 -19.42
CA LYS A 90 3.64 -12.59 -20.73
C LYS A 90 4.82 -12.42 -21.68
N LEU A 91 6.02 -12.42 -21.13
CA LEU A 91 7.28 -12.44 -21.87
C LEU A 91 7.92 -13.81 -21.70
N ASN A 92 8.39 -14.40 -22.81
CA ASN A 92 9.22 -15.59 -22.73
C ASN A 92 10.64 -15.19 -22.29
N PRO A 93 11.16 -15.70 -21.15
CA PRO A 93 12.50 -15.35 -20.70
C PRO A 93 13.61 -15.68 -21.70
N LYS A 94 13.39 -16.64 -22.62
CA LYS A 94 14.37 -17.02 -23.65
C LYS A 94 14.44 -16.03 -24.81
N ASP A 95 13.33 -15.35 -25.11
CA ASP A 95 13.22 -14.47 -26.28
C ASP A 95 13.37 -12.99 -25.87
N ALA A 96 12.90 -12.63 -24.67
CA ALA A 96 12.88 -11.26 -24.19
C ALA A 96 14.29 -10.67 -24.02
N GLN A 97 14.49 -9.43 -24.45
CA GLN A 97 15.69 -8.65 -24.12
C GLN A 97 15.56 -8.06 -22.71
N TYR A 98 16.42 -8.49 -21.79
CA TYR A 98 16.43 -7.93 -20.43
C TYR A 98 17.78 -8.06 -19.74
N ILE A 99 17.96 -7.25 -18.70
CA ILE A 99 18.98 -7.42 -17.68
C ILE A 99 18.34 -7.32 -16.30
N ALA A 100 18.67 -8.27 -15.43
CA ALA A 100 18.34 -8.28 -14.01
C ALA A 100 19.63 -8.09 -13.21
N TYR A 101 19.62 -7.12 -12.32
CA TYR A 101 20.76 -6.72 -11.51
C TYR A 101 20.34 -6.73 -10.04
N LEU A 102 21.10 -7.44 -9.21
CA LEU A 102 20.84 -7.51 -7.77
C LEU A 102 21.54 -6.35 -7.07
N HIS A 103 20.80 -5.58 -6.29
CA HIS A 103 21.29 -4.53 -5.40
C HIS A 103 21.32 -5.06 -3.96
N THR A 104 22.50 -4.98 -3.33
CA THR A 104 22.84 -5.52 -2.01
C THR A 104 23.48 -4.47 -1.09
N GLU A 105 23.54 -3.20 -1.51
CA GLU A 105 24.16 -2.11 -0.74
C GLU A 105 23.39 -1.74 0.53
N LYS A 106 22.19 -2.26 0.69
CA LYS A 106 21.37 -2.15 1.89
C LYS A 106 21.07 -3.53 2.44
N GLU A 107 20.59 -3.56 3.69
CA GLU A 107 20.17 -4.80 4.35
C GLU A 107 19.10 -5.57 3.55
N HIS A 108 18.26 -4.84 2.80
CA HIS A 108 17.29 -5.42 1.89
C HIS A 108 17.88 -5.62 0.50
N LYS A 109 18.08 -6.89 0.10
CA LYS A 109 18.36 -7.21 -1.30
C LYS A 109 17.15 -6.88 -2.17
N HIS A 110 17.38 -6.28 -3.33
CA HIS A 110 16.32 -6.03 -4.30
C HIS A 110 16.84 -6.17 -5.73
N ILE A 111 15.99 -6.64 -6.62
CA ILE A 111 16.35 -6.89 -8.01
C ILE A 111 15.81 -5.74 -8.85
N HIS A 112 16.69 -5.08 -9.58
CA HIS A 112 16.31 -4.20 -10.68
C HIS A 112 16.26 -5.00 -11.97
N ILE A 113 15.17 -4.88 -12.73
CA ILE A 113 15.05 -5.50 -14.05
C ILE A 113 14.77 -4.41 -15.07
N LEU A 114 15.60 -4.33 -16.10
CA LEU A 114 15.36 -3.52 -17.29
C LEU A 114 14.98 -4.46 -18.43
N ILE A 115 13.82 -4.24 -19.01
CA ILE A 115 13.25 -5.10 -20.04
C ILE A 115 12.98 -4.24 -21.27
N ASN A 116 13.37 -4.71 -22.46
CA ASN A 116 12.95 -4.07 -23.70
C ASN A 116 11.46 -4.34 -23.93
N ARG A 117 10.68 -3.28 -24.08
CA ARG A 117 9.24 -3.39 -24.35
C ARG A 117 8.96 -3.77 -25.80
N ILE A 118 9.92 -3.52 -26.69
CA ILE A 118 9.81 -3.79 -28.12
C ILE A 118 10.38 -5.19 -28.40
N ASP A 119 9.57 -6.05 -29.01
CA ASP A 119 10.00 -7.38 -29.42
C ASP A 119 10.77 -7.35 -30.76
N GLU A 120 11.26 -8.51 -31.19
CA GLU A 120 12.03 -8.70 -32.43
C GLU A 120 11.27 -8.30 -33.71
N ASN A 121 9.94 -8.22 -33.65
CA ASN A 121 9.07 -7.81 -34.76
C ASN A 121 8.71 -6.31 -34.69
N GLY A 122 9.37 -5.55 -33.81
CA GLY A 122 9.09 -4.14 -33.59
C GLY A 122 7.76 -3.87 -32.88
N LYS A 123 7.12 -4.89 -32.28
CA LYS A 123 5.84 -4.72 -31.59
C LYS A 123 6.06 -4.42 -30.11
N ALA A 124 5.37 -3.40 -29.62
CA ALA A 124 5.42 -3.02 -28.22
C ALA A 124 4.50 -3.90 -27.35
N LEU A 125 5.03 -4.42 -26.24
CA LEU A 125 4.22 -5.03 -25.18
C LEU A 125 3.20 -4.01 -24.65
N LYS A 126 1.98 -4.42 -24.32
CA LYS A 126 0.99 -3.50 -23.72
C LYS A 126 1.38 -3.17 -22.27
N ASP A 127 1.33 -1.89 -21.90
CA ASP A 127 1.74 -1.40 -20.57
C ASP A 127 0.57 -0.94 -19.69
N ASN A 128 -0.67 -1.17 -20.14
CA ASN A 128 -1.87 -0.83 -19.39
C ASN A 128 -1.82 -1.47 -17.99
N TYR A 129 -1.86 -0.64 -16.95
CA TYR A 129 -1.83 -1.08 -15.56
C TYR A 129 -0.57 -1.90 -15.19
N ILE A 130 0.57 -1.67 -15.85
CA ILE A 130 1.81 -2.43 -15.60
C ILE A 130 2.22 -2.46 -14.12
N GLY A 131 2.01 -1.36 -13.38
CA GLY A 131 2.29 -1.30 -11.95
C GLY A 131 1.41 -2.23 -11.12
N PHE A 132 0.11 -2.33 -11.45
CA PHE A 132 -0.81 -3.25 -10.80
C PHE A 132 -0.49 -4.71 -11.17
N GLN A 133 -0.19 -4.97 -12.45
CA GLN A 133 0.23 -6.30 -12.90
C GLN A 133 1.48 -6.77 -12.16
N ALA A 134 2.50 -5.93 -12.06
CA ALA A 134 3.73 -6.23 -11.31
C ALA A 134 3.46 -6.60 -9.85
N GLN A 135 2.56 -5.88 -9.18
CA GLN A 135 2.15 -6.20 -7.81
C GLN A 135 1.41 -7.54 -7.70
N SER A 136 0.52 -7.86 -8.66
CA SER A 136 -0.18 -9.16 -8.69
C SER A 136 0.79 -10.30 -8.92
N ILE A 137 1.67 -10.18 -9.91
CA ILE A 137 2.69 -11.18 -10.24
C ILE A 137 3.60 -11.43 -9.04
N ALA A 138 4.10 -10.37 -8.38
CA ALA A 138 4.92 -10.53 -7.19
C ALA A 138 4.17 -11.17 -6.01
N HIS A 139 2.87 -10.93 -5.87
CA HIS A 139 2.05 -11.61 -4.88
C HIS A 139 1.91 -13.10 -5.21
N GLU A 140 1.58 -13.44 -6.46
CA GLU A 140 1.41 -14.81 -6.91
C GLU A 140 2.70 -15.63 -6.80
N ILE A 141 3.85 -15.06 -7.19
CA ILE A 141 5.16 -15.72 -7.04
C ILE A 141 5.50 -15.91 -5.55
N ALA A 142 5.22 -14.93 -4.70
CA ALA A 142 5.44 -15.09 -3.25
C ALA A 142 4.66 -16.29 -2.72
N LEU A 143 3.38 -16.42 -3.09
CA LEU A 143 2.55 -17.55 -2.68
C LEU A 143 3.08 -18.88 -3.25
N LYS A 144 3.48 -18.91 -4.53
CA LYS A 144 4.02 -20.10 -5.21
C LYS A 144 5.23 -20.69 -4.46
N TYR A 145 6.13 -19.83 -3.99
CA TYR A 145 7.37 -20.24 -3.30
C TYR A 145 7.26 -20.23 -1.78
N ASN A 146 6.05 -20.04 -1.23
CA ASN A 146 5.83 -19.90 0.21
C ASN A 146 6.70 -18.80 0.85
N TRP A 147 6.91 -17.71 0.13
CA TRP A 147 7.56 -16.50 0.60
C TRP A 147 6.54 -15.50 1.14
N THR A 148 7.00 -14.56 1.94
CA THR A 148 6.14 -13.56 2.57
C THR A 148 5.58 -12.62 1.50
N SER A 149 4.25 -12.54 1.36
CA SER A 149 3.61 -11.51 0.55
C SER A 149 3.14 -10.35 1.42
N ILE A 150 3.65 -9.13 1.18
CA ILE A 150 3.22 -7.95 1.93
C ILE A 150 1.74 -7.64 1.70
N ARG A 151 1.22 -7.97 0.50
CA ARG A 151 -0.22 -7.87 0.21
C ARG A 151 -1.02 -8.78 1.13
N GLN A 152 -0.61 -10.04 1.32
CA GLN A 152 -1.29 -10.98 2.19
C GLN A 152 -1.20 -10.55 3.66
N GLU A 153 -0.01 -10.12 4.11
CA GLU A 153 0.18 -9.67 5.49
C GLU A 153 -0.71 -8.46 5.82
N ASN A 154 -0.83 -7.50 4.90
CA ASN A 154 -1.73 -6.36 5.05
C ASN A 154 -3.20 -6.76 5.08
N LEU A 155 -3.61 -7.75 4.29
CA LEU A 155 -4.99 -8.28 4.32
C LEU A 155 -5.27 -8.93 5.68
N ASN A 156 -4.39 -9.81 6.14
CA ASN A 156 -4.51 -10.49 7.44
C ASN A 156 -4.57 -9.46 8.58
N ARG A 157 -3.72 -8.44 8.56
CA ARG A 157 -3.71 -7.35 9.55
C ARG A 157 -5.03 -6.57 9.54
N LYS A 158 -5.56 -6.25 8.35
CA LYS A 158 -6.85 -5.56 8.22
C LYS A 158 -8.01 -6.41 8.74
N GLU A 159 -8.02 -7.72 8.47
CA GLU A 159 -9.05 -8.63 8.96
C GLU A 159 -8.99 -8.78 10.48
N LEU A 160 -7.79 -8.87 11.05
CA LEU A 160 -7.58 -8.88 12.49
C LEU A 160 -8.09 -7.59 13.14
N LEU A 161 -7.73 -6.42 12.58
CA LEU A 161 -8.22 -5.12 13.06
C LEU A 161 -9.75 -5.04 13.01
N LYS A 162 -10.37 -5.48 11.91
CA LYS A 162 -11.84 -5.51 11.78
C LYS A 162 -12.47 -6.44 12.83
N THR A 163 -11.85 -7.58 13.09
CA THR A 163 -12.35 -8.55 14.09
C THR A 163 -12.26 -7.98 15.50
N ASN A 164 -11.12 -7.37 15.86
CA ASN A 164 -10.93 -6.71 17.15
C ASN A 164 -11.93 -5.56 17.31
N GLN A 165 -12.11 -4.72 16.29
CA GLN A 165 -13.10 -3.63 16.32
C GLN A 165 -14.52 -4.15 16.54
N LYS A 166 -14.92 -5.25 15.90
CA LYS A 166 -16.24 -5.88 16.14
C LYS A 166 -16.39 -6.38 17.56
N GLN A 167 -15.39 -7.06 18.11
CA GLN A 167 -15.42 -7.54 19.50
C GLN A 167 -15.53 -6.37 20.49
N THR A 168 -14.72 -5.32 20.30
CA THR A 168 -14.80 -4.11 21.11
C THR A 168 -16.15 -3.41 20.98
N ALA A 169 -16.71 -3.32 19.78
CA ALA A 169 -18.04 -2.76 19.57
C ALA A 169 -19.11 -3.51 20.37
N GLU A 170 -19.08 -4.85 20.38
CA GLU A 170 -20.02 -5.65 21.18
C GLU A 170 -19.86 -5.43 22.70
N ILE A 171 -18.62 -5.28 23.19
CA ILE A 171 -18.36 -4.94 24.60
C ILE A 171 -18.96 -3.57 24.94
N ILE A 172 -18.68 -2.56 24.13
CA ILE A 172 -19.19 -1.19 24.35
C ILE A 172 -20.71 -1.18 24.30
N LYS A 173 -21.32 -1.88 23.34
CA LYS A 173 -22.77 -1.99 23.20
C LYS A 173 -23.41 -2.64 24.43
N LYS A 174 -22.84 -3.73 24.95
CA LYS A 174 -23.32 -4.37 26.18
C LYS A 174 -23.22 -3.43 27.37
N ALA A 175 -22.06 -2.80 27.58
CA ALA A 175 -21.86 -1.83 28.67
C ALA A 175 -22.87 -0.68 28.57
N HIS A 176 -23.08 -0.13 27.37
CA HIS A 176 -24.08 0.90 27.15
C HIS A 176 -25.48 0.47 27.59
N TYR A 177 -25.94 -0.73 27.21
CA TYR A 177 -27.25 -1.22 27.64
C TYR A 177 -27.33 -1.45 29.15
N PHE A 178 -26.27 -1.94 29.79
CA PHE A 178 -26.23 -2.08 31.25
C PHE A 178 -26.35 -0.72 31.93
N VAL A 179 -25.56 0.27 31.49
CA VAL A 179 -25.62 1.63 32.03
C VAL A 179 -27.00 2.24 31.82
N LEU A 180 -27.64 2.08 30.66
CA LEU A 180 -28.98 2.61 30.42
C LEU A 180 -30.06 1.96 31.29
N LYS A 181 -29.92 0.69 31.68
CA LYS A 181 -30.86 0.03 32.61
C LYS A 181 -30.87 0.70 33.99
N GLU A 182 -29.73 1.22 34.42
CA GLU A 182 -29.58 1.96 35.68
C GLU A 182 -30.13 3.40 35.62
N ARG A 183 -30.64 3.84 34.45
CA ARG A 183 -31.29 5.14 34.24
C ARG A 183 -30.45 6.34 34.71
N PRO A 184 -29.29 6.60 34.09
CA PRO A 184 -28.45 7.76 34.40
C PRO A 184 -29.23 9.07 34.18
N LYS A 185 -29.07 10.03 35.10
CA LYS A 185 -29.82 11.29 35.10
C LYS A 185 -29.30 12.30 34.08
N ASN A 186 -28.00 12.26 33.77
CA ASN A 186 -27.33 13.19 32.86
C ASN A 186 -26.13 12.54 32.16
N LEU A 187 -25.57 13.25 31.17
CA LEU A 187 -24.45 12.76 30.37
C LEU A 187 -23.21 12.47 31.23
N ASP A 188 -22.89 13.30 32.22
CA ASP A 188 -21.71 13.12 33.08
C ASP A 188 -21.82 11.82 33.89
N GLN A 189 -23.01 11.53 34.43
CA GLN A 189 -23.27 10.27 35.12
C GLN A 189 -23.12 9.08 34.17
N TYR A 190 -23.65 9.18 32.94
CA TYR A 190 -23.46 8.14 31.92
C TYR A 190 -21.97 7.92 31.59
N ILE A 191 -21.19 8.99 31.39
CA ILE A 191 -19.75 8.92 31.11
C ILE A 191 -19.02 8.21 32.25
N ASN A 192 -19.30 8.57 33.50
CA ASN A 192 -18.67 7.95 34.67
C ASN A 192 -19.03 6.47 34.81
N MET A 193 -20.28 6.09 34.54
CA MET A 193 -20.70 4.68 34.58
C MET A 193 -20.07 3.87 33.45
N MET A 194 -19.95 4.42 32.24
CA MET A 194 -19.22 3.79 31.15
C MET A 194 -17.73 3.64 31.48
N LEU A 195 -17.13 4.63 32.16
CA LEU A 195 -15.74 4.57 32.60
C LEU A 195 -15.51 3.45 33.62
N ALA A 196 -16.48 3.17 34.50
CA ALA A 196 -16.44 2.00 35.40
C ALA A 196 -16.43 0.66 34.64
N HIS A 197 -16.97 0.63 33.41
CA HIS A 197 -16.85 -0.48 32.47
C HIS A 197 -15.58 -0.39 31.59
N GLN A 198 -14.60 0.42 31.97
CA GLN A 198 -13.33 0.62 31.26
C GLN A 198 -13.51 1.21 29.84
N ILE A 199 -14.58 2.00 29.65
CA ILE A 199 -14.89 2.66 28.39
C ILE A 199 -14.97 4.17 28.60
N GLU A 200 -14.02 4.89 28.03
CA GLU A 200 -14.04 6.34 28.01
C GLU A 200 -14.96 6.84 26.88
N VAL A 201 -15.80 7.82 27.19
CA VAL A 201 -16.75 8.41 26.24
C VAL A 201 -16.36 9.85 26.00
N LYS A 202 -16.04 10.20 24.74
CA LYS A 202 -15.62 11.56 24.35
C LYS A 202 -16.60 12.18 23.35
N PRO A 203 -17.19 13.35 23.63
CA PRO A 203 -17.95 14.08 22.63
C PRO A 203 -17.03 14.55 21.50
N THR A 204 -17.51 14.49 20.27
CA THR A 204 -16.88 15.05 19.07
C THR A 204 -17.58 16.37 18.75
N VAL A 205 -16.82 17.45 18.63
CA VAL A 205 -17.35 18.81 18.45
C VAL A 205 -17.05 19.28 17.03
N ASN A 206 -18.01 19.93 16.38
CA ASN A 206 -17.81 20.53 15.06
C ASN A 206 -17.04 21.86 15.16
N LYS A 207 -16.66 22.46 14.02
CA LYS A 207 -15.94 23.76 14.00
C LYS A 207 -16.73 24.93 14.60
N GLN A 208 -18.05 24.79 14.77
CA GLN A 208 -18.95 25.80 15.33
C GLN A 208 -19.17 25.64 16.84
N GLY A 209 -18.50 24.65 17.48
CA GLY A 209 -18.62 24.41 18.92
C GLY A 209 -19.77 23.49 19.33
N ASN A 210 -20.52 22.92 18.39
CA ASN A 210 -21.65 22.02 18.67
C ASN A 210 -21.23 20.55 18.70
N ILE A 211 -21.79 19.76 19.61
CA ILE A 211 -21.57 18.30 19.67
C ILE A 211 -22.15 17.66 18.40
N GLN A 212 -21.27 17.03 17.62
CA GLN A 212 -21.60 16.29 16.39
C GLN A 212 -21.87 14.81 16.67
N GLY A 213 -21.26 14.24 17.70
CA GLY A 213 -21.44 12.83 18.07
C GLY A 213 -20.51 12.43 19.20
N TYR A 214 -20.32 11.11 19.39
CA TYR A 214 -19.49 10.57 20.46
C TYR A 214 -18.52 9.51 19.95
N ARG A 215 -17.39 9.40 20.64
CA ARG A 215 -16.42 8.33 20.50
C ARG A 215 -16.34 7.53 21.79
N PHE A 216 -16.17 6.23 21.64
CA PHE A 216 -15.97 5.27 22.72
C PHE A 216 -14.56 4.70 22.61
N ILE A 217 -13.79 4.82 23.68
CA ILE A 217 -12.42 4.31 23.77
C ILE A 217 -12.40 3.21 24.82
N HIS A 218 -12.24 1.97 24.37
CA HIS A 218 -12.12 0.83 25.26
C HIS A 218 -10.69 0.74 25.78
N LEU A 219 -10.47 1.14 27.03
CA LEU A 219 -9.16 1.35 27.64
C LEU A 219 -8.24 0.11 27.55
N PRO A 220 -8.69 -1.13 27.81
CA PRO A 220 -7.83 -2.31 27.75
C PRO A 220 -7.21 -2.57 26.37
N THR A 221 -7.95 -2.25 25.32
CA THR A 221 -7.51 -2.47 23.92
C THR A 221 -7.04 -1.19 23.24
N ASN A 222 -7.19 -0.04 23.91
CA ASN A 222 -7.06 1.31 23.36
C ASN A 222 -7.79 1.52 22.01
N THR A 223 -8.88 0.78 21.77
CA THR A 223 -9.62 0.81 20.51
C THR A 223 -10.65 1.93 20.56
N ASN A 224 -10.58 2.83 19.57
CA ASN A 224 -11.37 4.06 19.52
C ASN A 224 -12.40 4.01 18.39
N LEU A 225 -13.67 3.84 18.74
CA LEU A 225 -14.79 3.70 17.81
C LEU A 225 -15.73 4.91 17.88
N LYS A 226 -16.24 5.35 16.74
CA LYS A 226 -17.38 6.27 16.69
C LYS A 226 -18.63 5.54 17.20
N ALA A 227 -19.58 6.27 17.79
CA ALA A 227 -20.85 5.69 18.22
C ALA A 227 -21.54 4.88 17.10
N SER A 228 -21.56 5.41 15.88
CA SER A 228 -22.13 4.74 14.70
C SER A 228 -21.38 3.48 14.24
N GLU A 229 -20.10 3.34 14.59
CA GLU A 229 -19.29 2.14 14.32
C GLU A 229 -19.55 1.05 15.36
N VAL A 230 -20.01 1.42 16.56
CA VAL A 230 -20.44 0.50 17.61
C VAL A 230 -21.87 0.01 17.33
N ASP A 231 -22.82 0.92 17.15
CA ASP A 231 -24.20 0.65 16.77
C ASP A 231 -24.85 1.95 16.25
N ARG A 232 -25.61 1.87 15.16
CA ARG A 232 -26.34 3.02 14.60
C ARG A 232 -27.42 3.54 15.54
N ASN A 233 -27.86 2.73 16.50
CA ASN A 233 -28.88 3.07 17.48
C ASN A 233 -28.31 3.69 18.76
N LEU A 234 -26.98 3.85 18.88
CA LEU A 234 -26.33 4.57 19.98
C LEU A 234 -26.50 6.09 19.81
N LYS A 235 -27.74 6.55 19.95
CA LYS A 235 -28.13 7.93 19.74
C LYS A 235 -28.02 8.77 21.02
N LEU A 236 -26.80 8.90 21.54
CA LEU A 236 -26.56 9.64 22.79
C LEU A 236 -27.04 11.10 22.74
N ASN A 237 -27.01 11.75 21.58
CA ASN A 237 -27.55 13.10 21.38
C ASN A 237 -29.08 13.19 21.60
N GLU A 238 -29.81 12.08 21.43
CA GLU A 238 -31.26 12.00 21.69
C GLU A 238 -31.54 11.63 23.16
N LEU A 239 -30.57 11.00 23.85
CA LEU A 239 -30.72 10.49 25.22
C LEU A 239 -30.36 11.51 26.30
N PHE A 240 -29.45 12.45 26.02
CA PHE A 240 -29.01 13.48 26.97
C PHE A 240 -29.01 14.86 26.30
N GLU A 241 -29.41 15.91 27.05
CA GLU A 241 -29.34 17.28 26.54
C GLU A 241 -27.90 17.66 26.14
N ASN A 242 -27.75 18.37 25.02
CA ASN A 242 -26.48 18.84 24.46
C ASN A 242 -25.82 19.95 25.30
N LYS A 243 -25.55 19.72 26.58
CA LYS A 243 -24.73 20.60 27.42
C LYS A 243 -23.33 20.02 27.48
N ILE A 244 -22.34 20.80 27.01
CA ILE A 244 -20.93 20.43 27.03
C ILE A 244 -20.52 20.16 28.49
N PRO A 245 -19.95 19.00 28.83
CA PRO A 245 -19.38 18.75 30.15
C PRO A 245 -18.34 19.84 30.47
N LYS A 246 -18.47 20.53 31.60
CA LYS A 246 -17.43 21.48 32.05
C LYS A 246 -16.15 20.67 32.31
N PRO A 247 -14.98 21.09 31.81
CA PRO A 247 -13.75 20.38 32.09
C PRO A 247 -13.46 20.41 33.59
N ASN A 248 -13.31 19.24 34.20
CA ASN A 248 -12.62 19.13 35.48
C ASN A 248 -11.13 19.40 35.20
N ASN A 249 -10.76 20.68 35.27
CA ASN A 249 -9.39 21.07 35.52
C ASN A 249 -9.04 20.57 36.91
N ASP A 250 -8.42 19.41 36.98
CA ASP A 250 -7.25 19.20 37.83
C ASP A 250 -6.57 17.89 37.38
N LEU A 251 -5.25 17.99 37.13
CA LEU A 251 -4.30 16.90 37.09
C LEU A 251 -3.89 16.22 35.75
N PHE A 252 -3.85 16.90 34.59
CA PHE A 252 -3.10 16.36 33.42
C PHE A 252 -2.35 17.38 32.56
N HIS A 253 -2.21 18.63 33.01
CA HIS A 253 -1.67 19.73 32.20
C HIS A 253 -0.19 20.04 32.51
N THR A 254 0.71 19.06 32.51
CA THR A 254 2.16 19.37 32.68
C THR A 254 3.13 18.50 31.87
N VAL A 255 2.68 17.52 31.09
CA VAL A 255 3.61 16.70 30.30
C VAL A 255 3.06 16.56 28.89
N LEU A 256 3.91 16.85 27.90
CA LEU A 256 3.71 16.63 26.45
C LEU A 256 3.26 17.81 25.58
N TYR A 257 3.81 19.02 25.75
CA TYR A 257 4.00 19.93 24.59
C TYR A 257 5.29 20.73 24.76
N LYS A 258 6.40 20.16 24.27
CA LYS A 258 7.50 20.94 23.70
C LYS A 258 7.72 20.48 22.27
N ASP A 259 7.54 21.44 21.38
CA ASP A 259 8.10 21.58 20.04
C ASP A 259 7.85 20.47 19.01
N GLN A 260 7.01 20.80 18.03
CA GLN A 260 7.34 20.61 16.61
C GLN A 260 6.41 21.44 15.72
N ASP A 261 6.78 22.71 15.50
CA ASP A 261 6.41 23.45 14.29
C ASP A 261 7.70 23.72 13.50
N LYS A 262 7.83 23.09 12.33
CA LYS A 262 8.63 23.62 11.21
C LYS A 262 8.12 23.06 9.89
N GLN A 263 7.44 23.97 9.19
CA GLN A 263 6.95 23.93 7.83
C GLN A 263 8.11 23.64 6.85
N ILE A 264 7.93 22.71 5.92
CA ILE A 264 8.84 22.51 4.77
C ILE A 264 8.03 22.68 3.49
N CYS A 265 8.37 23.74 2.76
CA CYS A 265 7.99 23.99 1.37
C CYS A 265 8.70 22.99 0.45
N PHE A 266 8.00 22.43 -0.53
CA PHE A 266 8.55 21.47 -1.49
C PHE A 266 8.77 22.11 -2.86
N GLU A 267 10.04 22.35 -3.20
CA GLU A 267 10.54 22.46 -4.57
C GLU A 267 11.82 21.63 -4.71
N ASN A 268 12.01 21.03 -5.89
CA ASN A 268 13.16 20.27 -6.42
C ASN A 268 13.09 18.72 -6.35
N TRP A 269 12.96 18.11 -7.54
CA TRP A 269 13.01 16.67 -7.78
C TRP A 269 14.43 16.14 -7.63
N ASN A 270 14.71 15.49 -6.50
CA ASN A 270 15.88 14.65 -6.31
C ASN A 270 15.40 13.26 -5.89
N THR A 271 15.49 12.26 -6.78
CA THR A 271 14.98 10.89 -6.56
C THR A 271 15.92 10.12 -5.64
N ASN A 272 15.80 10.40 -4.34
CA ASN A 272 16.51 9.72 -3.28
C ASN A 272 15.74 8.44 -2.88
N THR A 273 16.40 7.29 -2.71
CA THR A 273 15.72 6.03 -2.33
C THR A 273 15.12 6.08 -0.91
N VAL A 274 15.53 7.06 -0.10
CA VAL A 274 14.87 7.44 1.15
C VAL A 274 13.48 8.05 0.90
N SER A 275 13.28 8.78 -0.22
CA SER A 275 11.95 9.22 -0.66
C SER A 275 11.12 8.05 -1.16
N LEU A 276 11.69 7.02 -1.77
CA LEU A 276 10.94 5.80 -2.10
C LEU A 276 10.46 5.08 -0.84
N PHE A 277 11.23 5.11 0.25
CA PHE A 277 10.87 4.54 1.55
C PHE A 277 9.92 5.44 2.38
N SER A 278 10.08 6.77 2.37
CA SER A 278 9.08 7.68 2.96
C SER A 278 7.76 7.62 2.16
N PHE A 279 7.82 7.42 0.84
CA PHE A 279 6.68 7.03 0.03
C PHE A 279 6.18 5.62 0.39
N LEU A 280 7.02 4.59 0.57
CA LEU A 280 6.54 3.23 0.92
C LEU A 280 5.86 3.17 2.30
N ASN A 281 6.32 3.94 3.28
CA ASN A 281 5.66 4.08 4.59
C ASN A 281 4.42 4.99 4.51
N ALA A 282 4.42 6.06 3.71
CA ALA A 282 3.23 6.90 3.49
C ALA A 282 2.15 6.23 2.63
N TYR A 283 2.51 5.25 1.79
CA TYR A 283 1.58 4.54 0.89
C TYR A 283 0.83 3.38 1.54
N GLY A 284 1.08 3.08 2.82
CA GLY A 284 0.17 2.25 3.62
C GLY A 284 -1.27 2.79 3.64
N ASN A 285 -1.45 4.08 3.34
CA ASN A 285 -2.73 4.80 3.32
C ASN A 285 -3.25 5.17 1.91
N TYR A 286 -2.56 4.85 0.80
CA TYR A 286 -2.97 5.25 -0.56
C TYR A 286 -3.65 4.15 -1.40
N TYR A 287 -3.95 3.00 -0.80
CA TYR A 287 -4.57 1.85 -1.48
C TYR A 287 -6.11 1.90 -1.55
N GLU A 288 -6.77 3.00 -1.17
CA GLU A 288 -8.23 3.08 -1.12
C GLU A 288 -8.91 3.36 -2.47
N ASP A 289 -8.25 4.00 -3.44
CA ASP A 289 -8.99 4.54 -4.62
C ASP A 289 -8.85 3.77 -5.95
N TYR A 290 -8.00 2.75 -6.04
CA TYR A 290 -7.82 1.96 -7.27
C TYR A 290 -8.09 0.47 -7.06
N MET A 291 -9.32 0.17 -6.61
CA MET A 291 -9.93 -1.14 -6.79
C MET A 291 -11.16 -0.96 -7.69
N PRO A 292 -11.11 -1.28 -9.00
CA PRO A 292 -12.34 -1.44 -9.76
C PRO A 292 -13.06 -2.67 -9.20
N ASP A 293 -14.20 -2.41 -8.56
CA ASP A 293 -15.13 -3.40 -8.03
C ASP A 293 -15.49 -4.44 -9.11
N ILE A 294 -14.84 -5.61 -9.05
CA ILE A 294 -15.00 -6.70 -10.02
C ILE A 294 -16.43 -7.27 -9.97
N THR A 295 -17.22 -6.94 -8.94
CA THR A 295 -18.62 -7.37 -8.81
C THR A 295 -19.61 -6.55 -9.65
N LYS A 296 -19.21 -5.39 -10.19
CA LYS A 296 -20.11 -4.50 -10.97
C LYS A 296 -20.18 -4.79 -12.48
N LYS A 297 -19.40 -5.76 -13.01
CA LYS A 297 -19.33 -6.05 -14.46
C LYS A 297 -20.43 -6.99 -15.01
N LYS A 298 -21.48 -7.32 -14.25
CA LYS A 298 -22.58 -8.20 -14.70
C LYS A 298 -23.94 -7.51 -14.96
N LYS A 299 -24.00 -6.18 -15.07
CA LYS A 299 -25.22 -5.47 -15.49
C LYS A 299 -24.95 -4.43 -16.58
N ARG A 300 -24.62 -4.87 -17.79
CA ARG A 300 -24.84 -4.11 -19.03
C ARG A 300 -24.58 -5.01 -20.23
N LYS A 301 -25.60 -5.76 -20.62
CA LYS A 301 -25.87 -6.24 -21.99
C LYS A 301 -27.18 -7.03 -21.98
N GLN A 302 -28.29 -6.31 -22.09
CA GLN A 302 -29.54 -6.79 -22.69
C GLN A 302 -30.41 -5.55 -22.91
N THR A 303 -30.22 -4.92 -24.07
CA THR A 303 -31.32 -4.20 -24.72
C THR A 303 -31.31 -4.72 -26.14
N GLN A 304 -32.29 -5.57 -26.42
CA GLN A 304 -32.57 -6.15 -27.73
C GLN A 304 -32.82 -5.03 -28.74
N THR A 305 -32.17 -5.12 -29.88
CA THR A 305 -32.65 -4.55 -31.14
C THR A 305 -33.86 -5.37 -31.59
N LEU A 306 -35.04 -4.74 -31.54
CA LEU A 306 -36.23 -5.13 -32.29
C LEU A 306 -36.88 -3.80 -32.69
N ASN A 307 -36.80 -3.47 -33.97
CA ASN A 307 -37.86 -2.77 -34.70
C ASN A 307 -37.67 -3.09 -36.20
N LEU A 308 -38.84 -3.26 -36.80
CA LEU A 308 -39.17 -3.81 -38.12
C LEU A 308 -38.46 -3.15 -39.30
#